data_AF-A0A101WYA6-F1
#
_entry.id   AF-A0A101WYA6-F1
#
_cell.length_a   1.000
_cell.length_b   1.000
_cell.length_c   1.000
_cell.angle_alpha   90.00
_cell.angle_beta   90.00
_cell.angle_gamma   90.00
#
_symmetry.space_group_name_H-M   'P 1'
#
loop_
_entity.id
_entity.type
_entity.pdbx_description
1 polymer ?
#
loop_
_entity_poly.entity_id
_entity_poly.type
_entity_poly.pdbx_seq_one_letter_code
_entity_poly.pdbx_strand_id
1 'polypeptide(L)'
;MRKYLKYFLISLFLLVLVFLALPFLAAPWACHIGGDVVCFGGAAEVTGSVWGPCNYTGAVEIIGGPPIDWRYSGNFKCITAGHAGGKTYAVFIRVVETDSIGDPFKSEAERDLCFCAKKRIVPCIFAKPAVSLARSVILVVDVEEGVSYLFIGYWVTPYHLNHSRFIFGSDGVYLVDSLVAKIGAKREIMGPLLKGCAYRVKIRLEPEKLIISQPLYNATTRAVRVG
;
A
#
# COMPACT_ATOMS: atom_id res chain seq x y z
N MET A 1 0.21 55.61 -17.95
CA MET A 1 0.50 54.80 -16.73
C MET A 1 -0.74 54.25 -16.03
N ARG A 2 -1.78 55.04 -15.74
CA ARG A 2 -2.96 54.60 -14.94
C ARG A 2 -3.72 53.38 -15.51
N LYS A 3 -3.77 53.23 -16.84
CA LYS A 3 -4.43 52.10 -17.53
C LYS A 3 -3.64 50.79 -17.39
N TYR A 4 -2.32 50.84 -17.58
CA TYR A 4 -1.43 49.68 -17.42
C TYR A 4 -1.35 49.20 -15.97
N LEU A 5 -1.37 50.13 -14.99
CA LEU A 5 -1.40 49.78 -13.57
C LEU A 5 -2.69 49.03 -13.20
N LYS A 6 -3.84 49.45 -13.74
CA LYS A 6 -5.12 48.72 -13.53
C LYS A 6 -5.06 47.30 -14.12
N TYR A 7 -4.56 47.14 -15.35
CA TYR A 7 -4.41 45.82 -15.95
C TYR A 7 -3.44 44.94 -15.17
N PHE A 8 -2.34 45.50 -14.67
CA PHE A 8 -1.38 44.78 -13.83
C PHE A 8 -2.03 44.30 -12.53
N LEU A 9 -2.77 45.16 -11.83
CA LEU A 9 -3.47 44.79 -10.59
C LEU A 9 -4.56 43.74 -10.81
N ILE A 10 -5.32 43.84 -11.91
CA ILE A 10 -6.32 42.81 -12.28
C ILE A 10 -5.64 41.48 -12.59
N SER A 11 -4.54 41.50 -13.35
CA SER A 11 -3.75 40.30 -13.66
C SER A 11 -3.21 39.65 -12.38
N LEU A 12 -2.65 40.46 -11.47
CA LEU A 12 -2.16 39.98 -10.18
C LEU A 12 -3.29 39.39 -9.33
N PHE A 13 -4.45 40.05 -9.27
CA PHE A 13 -5.62 39.55 -8.55
C PHE A 13 -6.10 38.21 -9.10
N LEU A 14 -6.22 38.08 -10.42
CA LEU A 14 -6.59 36.83 -11.08
C LEU A 14 -5.55 35.73 -10.83
N LEU A 15 -4.26 36.05 -10.86
CA LEU A 15 -3.18 35.10 -10.59
C LEU A 15 -3.23 34.59 -9.15
N VAL A 16 -3.47 35.48 -8.18
CA VAL A 16 -3.70 35.10 -6.78
C VAL A 16 -4.94 34.21 -6.66
N LEU A 17 -6.04 34.57 -7.32
CA LEU A 17 -7.29 33.80 -7.25
C LEU A 17 -7.14 32.40 -7.86
N VAL A 18 -6.41 32.27 -8.98
CA VAL A 18 -6.04 30.96 -9.56
C VAL A 18 -5.16 30.18 -8.59
N PHE A 19 -4.16 30.81 -7.97
CA PHE A 19 -3.28 30.14 -7.01
C PHE A 19 -4.02 29.67 -5.75
N LEU A 20 -5.03 30.41 -5.29
CA LEU A 20 -5.89 30.03 -4.16
C LEU A 20 -6.91 28.94 -4.52
N ALA A 21 -7.46 28.95 -5.74
CA ALA A 21 -8.52 28.03 -6.17
C ALA A 21 -7.97 26.69 -6.72
N LEU A 22 -6.79 26.71 -7.35
CA LEU A 22 -6.19 25.54 -7.99
C LEU A 22 -6.08 24.32 -7.05
N PRO A 23 -5.63 24.43 -5.78
CA PRO A 23 -5.56 23.28 -4.88
C PRO A 23 -6.92 22.61 -4.66
N PHE A 24 -8.00 23.38 -4.59
CA PHE A 24 -9.36 22.85 -4.37
C PHE A 24 -9.94 22.20 -5.61
N LEU A 25 -9.67 22.77 -6.80
CA LEU A 25 -10.10 22.19 -8.07
C LEU A 25 -9.34 20.90 -8.40
N ALA A 26 -8.06 20.85 -8.02
CA ALA A 26 -7.16 19.72 -8.20
C ALA A 26 -7.31 18.63 -7.12
N ALA A 27 -7.91 18.95 -5.97
CA ALA A 27 -8.04 18.01 -4.85
C ALA A 27 -8.67 16.65 -5.22
N PRO A 28 -9.77 16.58 -5.99
CA PRO A 28 -10.41 15.30 -6.29
C PRO A 28 -9.51 14.36 -7.08
N TRP A 29 -8.66 14.88 -7.98
CA TRP A 29 -7.69 14.05 -8.69
C TRP A 29 -6.48 13.70 -7.81
N ALA A 30 -6.04 14.65 -6.97
CA ALA A 30 -4.73 14.55 -6.29
C ALA A 30 -4.83 13.72 -5.02
N CYS A 31 -6.03 13.68 -4.43
CA CYS A 31 -6.33 12.83 -3.30
C CYS A 31 -6.58 11.37 -3.71
N HIS A 32 -6.85 11.08 -4.99
CA HIS A 32 -7.16 9.74 -5.43
C HIS A 32 -5.89 8.88 -5.56
N ILE A 33 -5.91 7.69 -4.94
CA ILE A 33 -4.81 6.73 -5.05
C ILE A 33 -5.12 5.82 -6.23
N GLY A 34 -4.35 5.98 -7.31
CA GLY A 34 -4.49 5.13 -8.49
C GLY A 34 -3.95 3.72 -8.22
N GLY A 35 -4.83 2.73 -8.29
CA GLY A 35 -4.52 1.30 -8.19
C GLY A 35 -5.81 0.47 -8.21
N ASP A 36 -5.75 -0.72 -8.79
CA ASP A 36 -6.90 -1.63 -8.81
C ASP A 36 -7.10 -2.25 -7.42
N VAL A 37 -8.20 -1.90 -6.74
CA VAL A 37 -8.47 -2.36 -5.37
C VAL A 37 -9.35 -3.60 -5.40
N VAL A 38 -8.82 -4.71 -4.88
CA VAL A 38 -9.51 -5.98 -4.72
C VAL A 38 -9.76 -6.23 -3.23
N CYS A 39 -10.97 -6.67 -2.89
CA CYS A 39 -11.36 -6.99 -1.52
C CYS A 39 -11.70 -8.47 -1.39
N PHE A 40 -11.16 -9.11 -0.36
CA PHE A 40 -11.21 -10.57 -0.19
C PHE A 40 -12.35 -11.06 0.71
N GLY A 41 -13.30 -10.20 1.03
CA GLY A 41 -14.41 -10.51 1.94
C GLY A 41 -14.02 -10.49 3.41
N GLY A 42 -14.86 -11.12 4.24
CA GLY A 42 -14.70 -11.15 5.69
C GLY A 42 -13.94 -12.37 6.20
N ALA A 43 -13.70 -12.40 7.51
CA ALA A 43 -13.00 -13.50 8.16
C ALA A 43 -13.89 -14.75 8.26
N ALA A 44 -13.36 -15.88 7.82
CA ALA A 44 -14.01 -17.18 7.86
C ALA A 44 -13.12 -18.20 8.57
N GLU A 45 -13.70 -19.32 9.02
CA GLU A 45 -12.92 -20.45 9.50
C GLU A 45 -12.26 -21.15 8.31
N VAL A 46 -10.94 -21.30 8.37
CA VAL A 46 -10.13 -21.83 7.29
C VAL A 46 -9.22 -22.91 7.84
N THR A 47 -9.16 -24.03 7.12
CA THR A 47 -8.20 -25.11 7.36
C THR A 47 -7.14 -25.09 6.28
N GLY A 48 -5.88 -25.14 6.68
CA GLY A 48 -4.76 -25.17 5.75
C GLY A 48 -3.44 -25.49 6.43
N SER A 49 -2.35 -25.28 5.70
CA SER A 49 -0.99 -25.56 6.16
C SER A 49 -0.25 -24.26 6.49
N VAL A 50 0.46 -24.27 7.61
CA VAL A 50 1.42 -23.21 7.96
C VAL A 50 2.78 -23.63 7.46
N TRP A 51 3.39 -22.79 6.63
CA TRP A 51 4.72 -23.02 6.07
C TRP A 51 5.76 -22.24 6.87
N GLY A 52 6.99 -22.74 6.87
CA GLY A 52 8.10 -22.06 7.54
C GLY A 52 8.56 -20.80 6.82
N PRO A 53 9.63 -20.17 7.33
CA PRO A 53 10.29 -19.06 6.65
C PRO A 53 10.76 -19.44 5.24
N CYS A 54 10.66 -18.51 4.30
CA CYS A 54 11.26 -18.66 2.97
C CYS A 54 12.55 -17.84 2.85
N ASN A 55 13.38 -18.19 1.88
CA ASN A 55 14.52 -17.39 1.48
C ASN A 55 14.37 -16.97 0.03
N TYR A 56 14.60 -15.69 -0.25
CA TYR A 56 14.55 -15.14 -1.61
C TYR A 56 15.77 -14.24 -1.82
N THR A 57 16.56 -14.55 -2.84
CA THR A 57 17.81 -13.84 -3.14
C THR A 57 17.70 -12.91 -4.34
N GLY A 58 16.56 -12.92 -5.05
CA GLY A 58 16.31 -12.05 -6.19
C GLY A 58 15.75 -10.68 -5.82
N ALA A 59 15.38 -9.91 -6.84
CA ALA A 59 14.67 -8.64 -6.69
C ALA A 59 13.17 -8.85 -6.89
N VAL A 60 12.36 -8.22 -6.05
CA VAL A 60 10.90 -8.13 -6.23
C VAL A 60 10.58 -6.74 -6.77
N GLU A 61 10.19 -6.68 -8.04
CA GLU A 61 9.87 -5.43 -8.73
C GLU A 61 8.38 -5.35 -9.02
N ILE A 62 7.75 -4.20 -8.72
CA ILE A 62 6.36 -3.95 -9.10
C ILE A 62 6.37 -3.30 -10.49
N ILE A 63 5.80 -3.98 -11.48
CA ILE A 63 5.77 -3.52 -12.87
C ILE A 63 4.85 -2.30 -12.97
N GLY A 64 5.35 -1.21 -13.56
CA GLY A 64 4.65 0.07 -13.62
C GLY A 64 4.83 0.92 -12.35
N GLY A 65 5.65 0.46 -11.41
CA GLY A 65 5.88 1.11 -10.12
C GLY A 65 4.81 0.75 -9.09
N PRO A 66 5.09 0.97 -7.79
CA PRO A 66 4.06 0.83 -6.78
C PRO A 66 2.93 1.83 -7.03
N PRO A 67 1.67 1.52 -6.66
CA PRO A 67 0.57 2.49 -6.70
C PRO A 67 0.82 3.71 -5.78
N ILE A 68 1.88 3.62 -4.96
CA ILE A 68 2.23 4.48 -3.84
C ILE A 68 3.75 4.65 -3.80
N ASP A 69 4.22 5.90 -3.85
CA ASP A 69 5.60 6.29 -3.57
C ASP A 69 5.84 6.35 -2.06
N TRP A 70 6.35 5.23 -1.57
CA TRP A 70 6.83 5.10 -0.22
C TRP A 70 8.32 5.40 -0.18
N ARG A 71 8.71 6.41 0.62
CA ARG A 71 10.13 6.71 0.83
C ARG A 71 10.83 5.43 1.28
N TYR A 72 11.89 5.10 0.55
CA TYR A 72 12.45 3.76 0.55
C TYR A 72 13.12 3.43 1.89
N SER A 73 12.68 2.35 2.56
CA SER A 73 13.55 1.63 3.50
C SER A 73 13.67 0.14 3.10
N GLY A 74 14.69 -0.17 2.31
CA GLY A 74 15.12 -1.56 2.03
C GLY A 74 14.33 -2.35 0.99
N ASN A 75 14.76 -3.60 0.79
CA ASN A 75 14.18 -4.56 -0.15
C ASN A 75 13.02 -5.34 0.47
N PHE A 76 12.18 -5.95 -0.37
CA PHE A 76 11.20 -6.94 0.08
C PHE A 76 11.91 -8.16 0.69
N LYS A 77 11.48 -8.54 1.88
CA LYS A 77 11.94 -9.73 2.58
C LYS A 77 10.89 -10.81 2.51
N CYS A 78 11.29 -12.00 2.08
CA CYS A 78 10.43 -13.18 2.08
C CYS A 78 10.14 -13.61 3.53
N ILE A 79 8.86 -13.75 3.89
CA ILE A 79 8.43 -14.18 5.22
C ILE A 79 7.99 -15.63 5.23
N THR A 80 7.20 -16.04 4.25
CA THR A 80 6.82 -17.43 4.04
C THR A 80 6.45 -17.66 2.59
N ALA A 81 6.59 -18.90 2.13
CA ALA A 81 6.14 -19.35 0.83
C ALA A 81 5.64 -20.78 0.97
N GLY A 82 4.71 -21.18 0.11
CA GLY A 82 4.06 -22.48 0.18
C GLY A 82 3.05 -22.68 -0.94
N HIS A 83 2.36 -23.81 -0.90
CA HIS A 83 1.39 -24.17 -1.94
C HIS A 83 -0.06 -24.00 -1.46
N ALA A 84 -0.88 -23.35 -2.29
CA ALA A 84 -2.32 -23.21 -2.09
C ALA A 84 -3.03 -23.25 -3.44
N GLY A 85 -4.17 -23.93 -3.55
CA GLY A 85 -4.94 -23.97 -4.81
C GLY A 85 -4.17 -24.50 -6.03
N GLY A 86 -3.19 -25.39 -5.82
CA GLY A 86 -2.34 -25.92 -6.90
C GLY A 86 -1.28 -24.94 -7.42
N LYS A 87 -1.08 -23.79 -6.75
CA LYS A 87 -0.11 -22.76 -7.11
C LYS A 87 0.87 -22.49 -5.98
N THR A 88 1.96 -21.81 -6.31
CA THR A 88 2.96 -21.35 -5.35
C THR A 88 2.69 -19.90 -4.99
N TYR A 89 2.54 -19.66 -3.69
CA TYR A 89 2.44 -18.30 -3.17
C TYR A 89 3.65 -17.95 -2.34
N ALA A 90 4.08 -16.70 -2.44
CA ALA A 90 5.13 -16.13 -1.59
C ALA A 90 4.62 -14.85 -0.94
N VAL A 91 4.88 -14.71 0.36
CA VAL A 91 4.53 -13.54 1.14
C VAL A 91 5.81 -12.77 1.43
N PHE A 92 5.88 -11.55 0.91
CA PHE A 92 6.95 -10.61 1.17
C PHE A 92 6.48 -9.49 2.08
N ILE A 93 7.38 -8.99 2.91
CA ILE A 93 7.14 -7.74 3.64
C ILE A 93 8.26 -6.76 3.38
N ARG A 94 7.94 -5.47 3.49
CA ARG A 94 8.90 -4.40 3.42
C ARG A 94 8.51 -3.29 4.40
N VAL A 95 9.50 -2.66 5.02
CA VAL A 95 9.27 -1.43 5.78
C VAL A 95 9.29 -0.26 4.81
N VAL A 96 8.37 0.66 5.00
CA VAL A 96 8.32 1.89 4.21
C VAL A 96 8.20 3.09 5.11
N GLU A 97 8.81 4.18 4.68
CA GLU A 97 8.66 5.47 5.31
C GLU A 97 7.47 6.20 4.69
N THR A 98 6.59 6.67 5.56
CA THR A 98 5.44 7.51 5.23
C THR A 98 5.58 8.85 5.95
N ASP A 99 4.84 9.86 5.53
CA ASP A 99 4.86 11.16 6.20
C ASP A 99 4.08 11.16 7.54
N SER A 100 3.84 12.35 8.13
CA SER A 100 3.12 12.48 9.40
C SER A 100 1.64 12.06 9.34
N ILE A 101 1.08 11.99 8.14
CA ILE A 101 -0.29 11.55 7.89
C ILE A 101 -0.31 10.02 7.81
N GLY A 102 0.85 9.42 7.55
CA GLY A 102 1.05 7.98 7.47
C GLY A 102 0.32 7.36 6.30
N ASP A 103 -0.06 8.19 5.33
CA ASP A 103 -0.88 7.84 4.19
C ASP A 103 -0.05 7.74 2.91
N PRO A 104 -0.57 6.98 1.94
CA PRO A 104 0.18 6.68 0.74
C PRO A 104 0.09 7.81 -0.30
N PHE A 105 1.20 8.21 -0.91
CA PHE A 105 1.26 9.26 -1.93
C PHE A 105 2.10 8.80 -3.12
N LYS A 106 1.78 9.18 -4.35
CA LYS A 106 2.66 8.92 -5.52
C LYS A 106 3.77 9.96 -5.67
N SER A 107 3.58 11.16 -5.11
CA SER A 107 4.57 12.22 -5.11
C SER A 107 4.32 13.21 -3.97
N GLU A 108 5.36 13.94 -3.57
CA GLU A 108 5.24 15.03 -2.59
C GLU A 108 4.29 16.14 -3.06
N ALA A 109 4.21 16.42 -4.36
CA ALA A 109 3.35 17.46 -4.90
C ALA A 109 1.85 17.09 -4.82
N GLU A 110 1.50 15.86 -5.19
CA GLU A 110 0.12 15.35 -5.03
C GLU A 110 -0.29 15.30 -3.56
N ARG A 111 0.64 14.89 -2.68
CA ARG A 111 0.46 14.92 -1.23
C ARG A 111 0.08 16.30 -0.73
N ASP A 112 0.98 17.26 -0.95
CA ASP A 112 0.87 18.58 -0.34
C ASP A 112 -0.42 19.25 -0.82
N LEU A 113 -0.75 19.09 -2.11
CA LEU A 113 -1.98 19.60 -2.68
C LEU A 113 -3.24 18.94 -2.09
N CYS A 114 -3.27 17.62 -1.94
CA CYS A 114 -4.40 16.94 -1.30
C CYS A 114 -4.55 17.35 0.18
N PHE A 115 -3.45 17.40 0.93
CA PHE A 115 -3.48 17.79 2.33
C PHE A 115 -3.99 19.22 2.51
N CYS A 116 -3.52 20.17 1.70
CA CYS A 116 -4.04 21.53 1.69
C CYS A 116 -5.55 21.58 1.48
N ALA A 117 -6.04 20.84 0.47
CA ALA A 117 -7.44 20.86 0.12
C ALA A 117 -8.30 20.27 1.25
N LYS A 118 -7.87 19.15 1.85
CA LYS A 118 -8.58 18.50 2.96
C LYS A 118 -8.51 19.30 4.26
N LYS A 119 -7.36 19.93 4.57
CA LYS A 119 -7.17 20.76 5.77
C LYS A 119 -7.57 22.23 5.59
N ARG A 120 -7.91 22.63 4.37
CA ARG A 120 -8.23 24.02 3.98
C ARG A 120 -7.11 25.00 4.35
N ILE A 121 -5.85 24.59 4.20
CA ILE A 121 -4.66 25.40 4.50
C ILE A 121 -4.16 26.05 3.21
N VAL A 122 -4.09 27.39 3.19
CA VAL A 122 -3.59 28.17 2.06
C VAL A 122 -2.73 29.32 2.60
N PRO A 123 -1.49 29.53 2.11
CA PRO A 123 -0.83 28.87 0.98
C PRO A 123 -0.29 27.46 1.31
N CYS A 124 -0.26 26.59 0.31
CA CYS A 124 0.20 25.19 0.45
C CYS A 124 1.66 25.00 0.86
N ILE A 125 2.47 26.05 0.79
CA ILE A 125 3.91 26.00 1.07
C ILE A 125 4.18 25.63 2.54
N PHE A 126 3.22 25.88 3.44
CA PHE A 126 3.30 25.59 4.87
C PHE A 126 2.82 24.18 5.25
N ALA A 127 2.29 23.41 4.30
CA ALA A 127 1.59 22.15 4.56
C ALA A 127 2.52 20.93 4.73
N LYS A 128 3.84 21.12 4.84
CA LYS A 128 4.82 20.01 4.82
C LYS A 128 4.75 19.16 6.09
N PRO A 129 4.28 17.92 6.02
CA PRO A 129 4.30 17.01 7.16
C PRO A 129 5.71 16.43 7.33
N ALA A 130 6.53 17.06 8.17
CA ALA A 130 7.95 16.73 8.35
C ALA A 130 8.24 15.50 9.24
N VAL A 131 7.34 14.52 9.34
CA VAL A 131 7.52 13.33 10.19
C VAL A 131 7.62 12.09 9.31
N SER A 132 8.62 11.24 9.55
CA SER A 132 8.71 9.92 8.92
C SER A 132 8.08 8.87 9.85
N LEU A 133 6.95 8.29 9.45
CA LEU A 133 6.30 7.16 10.12
C LEU A 133 6.62 5.86 9.38
N ALA A 134 7.15 4.87 10.08
CA ALA A 134 7.35 3.54 9.52
C ALA A 134 6.03 2.77 9.39
N ARG A 135 5.75 2.25 8.19
CA ARG A 135 4.64 1.33 7.89
C ARG A 135 5.18 0.01 7.37
N SER A 136 4.39 -1.05 7.54
CA SER A 136 4.68 -2.36 6.94
C SER A 136 3.88 -2.54 5.67
N VAL A 137 4.52 -2.96 4.60
CA VAL A 137 3.89 -3.36 3.35
C VAL A 137 3.92 -4.87 3.28
N ILE A 138 2.80 -5.49 2.93
CA ILE A 138 2.69 -6.93 2.75
C ILE A 138 2.35 -7.16 1.29
N LEU A 139 3.11 -8.01 0.61
CA LEU A 139 2.90 -8.37 -0.77
C LEU A 139 2.72 -9.89 -0.85
N VAL A 140 1.50 -10.31 -1.18
CA VAL A 140 1.18 -11.73 -1.40
C VAL A 140 1.23 -11.97 -2.90
N VAL A 141 2.09 -12.87 -3.33
CA VAL A 141 2.44 -13.08 -4.73
C VAL A 141 2.01 -14.46 -5.18
N ASP A 142 1.25 -14.53 -6.27
CA ASP A 142 1.13 -15.72 -7.11
C ASP A 142 2.39 -15.79 -7.99
N VAL A 143 3.26 -16.77 -7.71
CA VAL A 143 4.61 -16.86 -8.28
C VAL A 143 4.56 -17.22 -9.76
N GLU A 144 3.59 -18.04 -10.15
CA GLU A 144 3.41 -18.49 -11.53
C GLU A 144 2.78 -17.40 -12.42
N GLU A 145 1.77 -16.67 -11.92
CA GLU A 145 1.08 -15.64 -12.72
C GLU A 145 1.76 -14.27 -12.68
N GLY A 146 2.66 -14.02 -11.72
CA GLY A 146 3.25 -12.70 -11.50
C GLY A 146 2.22 -11.64 -11.09
N VAL A 147 1.07 -12.09 -10.55
CA VAL A 147 0.03 -11.25 -9.97
C VAL A 147 0.25 -11.21 -8.47
N SER A 148 0.04 -10.05 -7.86
CA SER A 148 0.21 -9.90 -6.43
C SER A 148 -0.79 -8.93 -5.82
N TYR A 149 -0.95 -9.08 -4.51
CA TYR A 149 -1.86 -8.30 -3.69
C TYR A 149 -1.06 -7.56 -2.63
N LEU A 150 -1.01 -6.24 -2.78
CA LEU A 150 -0.25 -5.32 -1.93
C LEU A 150 -1.17 -4.73 -0.84
N PHE A 151 -0.87 -5.01 0.42
CA PHE A 151 -1.56 -4.48 1.59
C PHE A 151 -0.66 -3.51 2.36
N ILE A 152 -1.28 -2.52 3.01
CA ILE A 152 -0.64 -1.59 3.92
C ILE A 152 -1.02 -1.96 5.35
N GLY A 153 -0.01 -2.23 6.19
CA GLY A 153 -0.14 -2.41 7.62
C GLY A 153 -0.09 -1.08 8.37
N TYR A 154 -1.24 -0.60 8.82
CA TYR A 154 -1.38 0.54 9.71
C TYR A 154 -1.25 0.08 11.16
N TRP A 155 -0.26 0.61 11.89
CA TRP A 155 0.05 0.17 13.26
C TRP A 155 0.42 -1.33 13.36
N VAL A 156 0.93 -1.87 12.25
CA VAL A 156 1.52 -3.21 12.18
C VAL A 156 3.02 -3.03 12.00
N THR A 157 3.79 -3.51 12.96
CA THR A 157 5.24 -3.60 12.85
C THR A 157 5.64 -4.89 12.15
N PRO A 158 6.83 -4.94 11.52
CA PRO A 158 7.27 -6.11 10.76
C PRO A 158 7.31 -7.40 11.57
N TYR A 159 7.66 -7.31 12.86
CA TYR A 159 7.74 -8.49 13.74
C TYR A 159 6.36 -9.09 14.07
N HIS A 160 5.26 -8.36 13.88
CA HIS A 160 3.92 -8.93 13.96
C HIS A 160 3.57 -9.81 12.74
N LEU A 161 4.31 -9.68 11.64
CA LEU A 161 4.10 -10.39 10.38
C LEU A 161 5.15 -11.49 10.21
N ASN A 162 4.98 -12.57 10.98
CA ASN A 162 5.80 -13.78 10.84
C ASN A 162 5.07 -14.86 10.03
N HIS A 163 5.79 -15.91 9.65
CA HIS A 163 5.25 -17.01 8.83
C HIS A 163 4.02 -17.68 9.46
N SER A 164 3.95 -17.80 10.79
CA SER A 164 2.83 -18.45 11.48
C SER A 164 1.52 -17.64 11.48
N ARG A 165 1.55 -16.41 10.97
CA ARG A 165 0.33 -15.63 10.71
C ARG A 165 -0.33 -15.97 9.37
N PHE A 166 0.32 -16.74 8.52
CA PHE A 166 -0.16 -17.06 7.19
C PHE A 166 -0.50 -18.55 7.10
N ILE A 167 -1.66 -18.83 6.50
CA ILE A 167 -2.17 -20.18 6.27
C ILE A 167 -2.38 -20.35 4.78
N PHE A 168 -1.81 -21.42 4.24
CA PHE A 168 -1.96 -21.80 2.85
C PHE A 168 -3.11 -22.82 2.78
N GLY A 169 -4.27 -22.33 2.37
CA GLY A 169 -5.51 -23.08 2.30
C GLY A 169 -5.71 -23.79 0.96
N SER A 170 -6.89 -24.37 0.77
CA SER A 170 -7.23 -25.09 -0.45
C SER A 170 -7.32 -24.21 -1.69
N ASP A 171 -7.62 -22.92 -1.54
CA ASP A 171 -7.95 -21.99 -2.64
C ASP A 171 -7.15 -20.68 -2.61
N GLY A 172 -6.23 -20.50 -1.66
CA GLY A 172 -5.49 -19.26 -1.51
C GLY A 172 -4.68 -19.14 -0.22
N VAL A 173 -4.10 -17.96 0.00
CA VAL A 173 -3.35 -17.61 1.21
C VAL A 173 -4.23 -16.79 2.13
N TYR A 174 -4.13 -17.07 3.42
CA TYR A 174 -4.96 -16.49 4.46
C TYR A 174 -4.11 -15.86 5.56
N LEU A 175 -4.54 -14.70 6.07
CA LEU A 175 -3.94 -14.03 7.22
C LEU A 175 -4.87 -14.18 8.43
N VAL A 176 -4.32 -14.55 9.58
CA VAL A 176 -5.07 -14.69 10.83
C VAL A 176 -5.82 -13.38 11.19
N ASP A 177 -7.11 -13.50 11.51
CA ASP A 177 -8.08 -12.39 11.60
C ASP A 177 -7.65 -11.22 12.51
N SER A 178 -6.91 -11.51 13.59
CA SER A 178 -6.40 -10.51 14.54
C SER A 178 -5.63 -9.33 13.91
N LEU A 179 -5.10 -9.49 12.70
CA LEU A 179 -4.34 -8.46 11.97
C LEU A 179 -5.15 -7.73 10.90
N VAL A 180 -6.33 -8.23 10.53
CA VAL A 180 -7.14 -7.73 9.39
C VAL A 180 -7.59 -6.29 9.60
N ALA A 181 -7.98 -5.94 10.83
CA ALA A 181 -8.41 -4.58 11.15
C ALA A 181 -7.30 -3.53 10.95
N LYS A 182 -6.06 -3.98 10.83
CA LYS A 182 -4.85 -3.15 10.73
C LYS A 182 -4.22 -3.22 9.34
N ILE A 183 -4.71 -4.06 8.43
CA ILE A 183 -4.18 -4.19 7.07
C ILE A 183 -5.25 -3.82 6.03
N GLY A 184 -4.84 -3.15 4.95
CA GLY A 184 -5.77 -2.81 3.89
C GLY A 184 -5.21 -1.93 2.79
N ALA A 185 -6.12 -1.39 1.99
CA ALA A 185 -5.86 -0.41 0.94
C ALA A 185 -6.69 0.86 1.15
N LYS A 186 -6.34 1.95 0.49
CA LYS A 186 -7.11 3.19 0.48
C LYS A 186 -7.43 3.59 -0.97
N ARG A 187 -8.59 4.18 -1.20
CA ARG A 187 -8.93 4.80 -2.50
C ARG A 187 -8.61 6.29 -2.53
N GLU A 188 -8.50 6.89 -1.36
CA GLU A 188 -8.24 8.31 -1.21
C GLU A 188 -7.28 8.55 -0.03
N ILE A 189 -6.38 9.51 -0.21
CA ILE A 189 -5.55 10.09 0.83
C ILE A 189 -6.44 10.67 1.94
N MET A 190 -6.06 10.42 3.20
CA MET A 190 -6.86 10.74 4.38
C MET A 190 -8.26 10.12 4.37
N GLY A 191 -8.54 9.24 3.41
CA GLY A 191 -9.76 8.47 3.30
C GLY A 191 -9.77 7.28 4.25
N PRO A 192 -10.92 6.58 4.33
CA PRO A 192 -11.05 5.40 5.16
C PRO A 192 -10.15 4.26 4.68
N LEU A 193 -9.61 3.49 5.62
CA LEU A 193 -8.94 2.23 5.33
C LEU A 193 -9.96 1.18 4.92
N LEU A 194 -9.80 0.61 3.73
CA LEU A 194 -10.56 -0.54 3.25
C LEU A 194 -9.91 -1.81 3.81
N LYS A 195 -10.42 -2.28 4.94
CA LYS A 195 -9.93 -3.47 5.65
C LYS A 195 -10.05 -4.72 4.79
N GLY A 196 -9.02 -5.56 4.78
CA GLY A 196 -9.03 -6.80 3.99
C GLY A 196 -9.05 -6.58 2.46
N CYS A 197 -8.72 -5.37 2.00
CA CYS A 197 -8.54 -5.06 0.60
C CYS A 197 -7.06 -4.80 0.29
N ALA A 198 -6.65 -5.08 -0.94
CA ALA A 198 -5.30 -4.86 -1.44
C ALA A 198 -5.33 -4.12 -2.77
N TYR A 199 -4.19 -3.55 -3.14
CA TYR A 199 -3.95 -3.18 -4.53
C TYR A 199 -3.48 -4.42 -5.28
N ARG A 200 -4.18 -4.75 -6.37
CA ARG A 200 -3.72 -5.74 -7.32
C ARG A 200 -2.62 -5.12 -8.19
N VAL A 201 -1.42 -5.67 -8.11
CA VAL A 201 -0.26 -5.18 -8.85
C VAL A 201 0.43 -6.33 -9.59
N LYS A 202 1.00 -6.02 -10.75
CA LYS A 202 1.85 -6.95 -11.48
C LYS A 202 3.26 -6.88 -10.91
N ILE A 203 3.90 -8.02 -10.77
CA ILE A 203 5.26 -8.09 -10.28
C ILE A 203 6.16 -8.85 -11.24
N ARG A 204 7.44 -8.53 -11.16
CA ARG A 204 8.53 -9.29 -11.75
C ARG A 204 9.36 -9.85 -10.62
N LEU A 205 9.49 -11.17 -10.58
CA LEU A 205 10.40 -11.90 -9.72
C LEU A 205 10.96 -13.10 -10.49
N GLU A 206 12.10 -13.61 -10.05
CA GLU A 206 12.75 -14.83 -10.57
C GLU A 206 12.37 -16.04 -9.69
N PRO A 207 11.44 -16.93 -10.11
CA PRO A 207 10.95 -18.03 -9.28
C PRO A 207 12.05 -18.97 -8.79
N GLU A 208 13.09 -19.21 -9.59
CA GLU A 208 14.24 -20.05 -9.28
C GLU A 208 15.09 -19.56 -8.10
N LYS A 209 14.93 -18.28 -7.73
CA LYS A 209 15.59 -17.69 -6.55
C LYS A 209 14.75 -17.80 -5.27
N LEU A 210 13.56 -18.39 -5.35
CA LEU A 210 12.68 -18.62 -4.22
C LEU A 210 12.91 -20.02 -3.64
N ILE A 211 13.33 -20.05 -2.37
CA ILE A 211 13.46 -21.27 -1.60
C ILE A 211 12.28 -21.36 -0.63
N ILE A 212 11.47 -22.39 -0.85
CA ILE A 212 10.27 -22.71 -0.09
C ILE A 212 10.66 -23.72 1.00
N SER A 213 10.17 -23.51 2.23
CA SER A 213 10.38 -24.45 3.33
C SER A 213 9.42 -25.64 3.23
N GLN A 214 9.52 -26.63 4.12
CA GLN A 214 8.48 -27.65 4.24
C GLN A 214 7.28 -27.11 5.06
N PRO A 215 6.07 -27.66 4.84
CA PRO A 215 4.94 -27.36 5.71
C PRO A 215 5.27 -27.78 7.15
N LEU A 216 5.00 -26.91 8.12
CA LEU A 216 5.33 -27.14 9.52
C LEU A 216 4.22 -27.93 10.23
N TYR A 217 2.97 -27.49 10.05
CA TYR A 217 1.78 -28.11 10.65
C TYR A 217 0.51 -27.60 9.96
N ASN A 218 -0.58 -28.34 10.15
CA ASN A 218 -1.91 -27.90 9.73
C ASN A 218 -2.57 -27.08 10.84
N ALA A 219 -3.32 -26.06 10.45
CA ALA A 219 -4.07 -25.21 11.37
C ALA A 219 -5.48 -24.98 10.85
N THR A 220 -6.43 -24.93 11.79
CA THR A 220 -7.79 -24.43 11.56
C THR A 220 -7.98 -23.20 12.42
N THR A 221 -8.29 -22.07 11.80
CA THR A 221 -8.50 -20.83 12.53
C THR A 221 -9.35 -19.85 11.73
N ARG A 222 -9.79 -18.79 12.40
CA ARG A 222 -10.47 -17.69 11.75
C ARG A 222 -9.44 -16.79 11.05
N ALA A 223 -9.56 -16.66 9.73
CA ALA A 223 -8.61 -15.93 8.90
C ALA A 223 -9.32 -15.22 7.72
N VAL A 224 -8.63 -14.27 7.11
CA VAL A 224 -9.08 -13.54 5.92
C VAL A 224 -8.18 -13.86 4.75
N ARG A 225 -8.77 -14.07 3.58
CA ARG A 225 -8.01 -14.33 2.36
C ARG A 225 -7.20 -13.10 1.97
N VAL A 226 -5.97 -13.33 1.54
CA VAL A 226 -5.00 -12.31 1.12
C VAL A 226 -4.29 -12.65 -0.18
N GLY A 227 -4.56 -13.81 -0.76
CA GLY A 227 -4.09 -14.29 -2.06
C GLY A 227 -4.97 -15.42 -2.56
#